data_AF-A0A7H8NIQ4-F1
#
_entry.id   AF-A0A7H8NIQ4-F1
#
_cell.length_a   1.000
_cell.length_b   1.000
_cell.length_c   1.000
_cell.angle_alpha   90.00
_cell.angle_beta   90.00
_cell.angle_gamma   90.00
#
_symmetry.space_group_name_H-M   'P 1'
#
loop_
_entity.id
_entity.type
_entity.pdbx_description
1 polymer ?
#
loop_
_entity_poly.entity_id
_entity_poly.type
_entity_poly.pdbx_seq_one_letter_code
_entity_poly.pdbx_strand_id
1 'polypeptide(L)' 'MLWLLAPYVLYLGALPLVNRVHPTVFGLPFLLFWMVVATVLTPVAVWLAWRGDRRRGRA' A
#
# COMPACT_ATOMS: atom_id res chain seq x y z
N MET A 1 15.12 -24.51 -14.35
CA MET A 1 15.23 -23.09 -14.79
C MET A 1 13.86 -22.45 -15.06
N LEU A 2 12.92 -23.11 -15.74
CA LEU A 2 11.58 -22.56 -16.02
C LEU A 2 10.77 -22.13 -14.78
N TRP A 3 10.94 -22.83 -13.65
CA TRP A 3 10.33 -22.48 -12.36
C TRP A 3 10.72 -21.09 -11.83
N LEU A 4 11.84 -20.53 -12.25
CA LEU A 4 12.25 -19.16 -11.86
C LEU A 4 11.37 -18.08 -12.52
N LEU A 5 10.66 -18.43 -13.61
CA LEU A 5 9.74 -17.52 -14.29
C LEU A 5 8.36 -17.49 -13.62
N ALA A 6 8.03 -18.47 -12.78
CA ALA A 6 6.74 -18.57 -12.11
C ALA A 6 6.35 -17.29 -11.34
N PRO A 7 7.18 -16.73 -10.44
CA PRO A 7 6.84 -15.48 -9.75
C PRO A 7 6.68 -14.30 -10.71
N TYR A 8 7.43 -14.30 -11.82
CA TYR A 8 7.39 -13.24 -12.83
C TYR A 8 6.06 -13.24 -13.60
N VAL A 9 5.64 -14.41 -14.07
CA VAL A 9 4.36 -14.58 -14.76
C VAL A 9 3.18 -14.31 -13.81
N LEU A 10 3.29 -14.73 -12.55
CA LEU A 10 2.30 -14.43 -11.52
C LEU A 10 2.15 -12.92 -11.30
N TYR A 11 3.26 -12.19 -11.15
CA TYR A 11 3.22 -10.74 -10.95
C TYR A 11 2.67 -10.01 -12.19
N LEU A 12 3.14 -10.38 -13.38
CA LEU A 12 2.68 -9.79 -14.64
C LEU A 12 1.20 -10.09 -14.91
N GLY A 13 0.74 -11.30 -14.61
CA GLY A 13 -0.66 -11.69 -14.77
C GLY A 13 -1.58 -11.08 -13.72
N ALA A 14 -1.11 -10.90 -12.49
CA ALA A 14 -1.87 -10.26 -11.42
C ALA A 14 -1.99 -8.74 -11.62
N LEU A 15 -0.96 -8.09 -12.18
CA LEU A 15 -0.91 -6.64 -12.38
C LEU A 15 -2.18 -6.10 -13.07
N PRO A 16 -2.66 -6.59 -14.22
CA PRO A 16 -3.87 -6.10 -14.87
C PRO A 16 -5.16 -6.35 -14.07
N LEU A 17 -5.19 -7.36 -13.18
CA LEU A 17 -6.36 -7.63 -12.33
C LEU A 17 -6.48 -6.60 -11.20
N VAL A 18 -5.36 -6.19 -10.60
CA VAL A 18 -5.34 -5.23 -9.49
C VAL A 18 -5.20 -3.78 -9.97
N ASN A 19 -4.47 -3.56 -11.05
CA ASN A 19 -4.27 -2.26 -11.70
C ASN A 19 -5.35 -2.00 -12.75
N ARG A 20 -6.63 -2.18 -12.38
CA ARG A 20 -7.73 -1.73 -13.23
C ARG A 20 -7.94 -0.23 -13.04
N VAL A 21 -7.90 0.50 -14.16
CA VAL A 21 -8.10 1.96 -14.20
C VAL A 21 -9.52 2.34 -13.76
N HIS A 22 -10.50 1.46 -14.01
CA HIS A 22 -11.87 1.56 -13.49
C HIS A 22 -12.03 0.52 -12.38
N PRO A 23 -12.32 0.91 -11.12
CA PRO A 23 -12.87 2.19 -10.69
C PRO A 23 -11.82 3.28 -10.42
N THR A 24 -12.18 4.53 -10.67
CA THR A 24 -11.38 5.71 -10.28
C THR A 24 -11.93 6.34 -9.00
N VAL A 25 -11.05 6.76 -8.09
CA VAL A 25 -11.39 7.50 -6.86
C VAL A 25 -10.82 8.92 -7.00
N PHE A 26 -11.68 9.95 -6.95
CA PHE A 26 -11.30 11.35 -7.21
C PHE A 26 -10.52 11.58 -8.53
N GLY A 27 -10.79 10.79 -9.57
CA GLY A 27 -10.07 10.84 -10.84
C GLY A 27 -8.73 10.10 -10.88
N LEU A 28 -8.31 9.49 -9.76
CA LEU A 28 -7.12 8.64 -9.70
C LEU A 28 -7.50 7.15 -9.86
N PRO A 29 -6.68 6.31 -10.51
CA PRO A 29 -6.87 4.87 -10.51
C PRO A 29 -6.93 4.32 -9.08
N PHE A 30 -7.81 3.34 -8.81
CA PHE A 30 -8.02 2.76 -7.48
C PHE A 30 -6.71 2.38 -6.77
N LEU A 31 -5.85 1.62 -7.46
CA LEU A 31 -4.59 1.14 -6.88
C LEU A 31 -3.64 2.30 -6.53
N LEU A 32 -3.57 3.32 -7.41
CA LEU A 32 -2.78 4.53 -7.16
C LEU A 32 -3.29 5.30 -5.94
N PHE A 33 -4.61 5.50 -5.84
CA PHE A 33 -5.23 6.17 -4.70
C PHE A 33 -4.84 5.49 -3.38
N TRP A 34 -4.95 4.16 -3.30
CA TRP A 34 -4.58 3.43 -2.10
C TRP A 34 -3.08 3.48 -1.79
N MET A 35 -2.20 3.49 -2.80
CA MET A 35 -0.77 3.67 -2.58
C MET A 35 -0.46 5.03 -1.95
N VAL A 36 -1.10 6.11 -2.42
CA VAL A 36 -0.95 7.45 -1.83
C VAL A 36 -1.46 7.46 -0.39
N VAL A 37 -2.64 6.91 -0.14
CA VAL A 37 -3.22 6.80 1.21
C VAL A 37 -2.28 6.04 2.15
N ALA A 38 -1.78 4.88 1.75
CA ALA A 38 -0.86 4.08 2.56
C ALA A 38 0.46 4.82 2.84
N THR A 39 0.96 5.58 1.87
CA THR A 39 2.18 6.38 2.00
C THR A 39 2.02 7.47 3.06
N VAL A 40 0.85 8.13 3.12
CA VAL A 40 0.54 9.15 4.14
C VAL A 40 0.19 8.49 5.48
N LEU A 41 -0.49 7.35 5.47
CA LEU A 41 -0.91 6.65 6.68
C LEU A 41 0.29 6.12 7.48
N THR A 42 1.38 5.73 6.82
CA THR A 42 2.59 5.21 7.46
C THR A 42 3.22 6.19 8.46
N PRO A 43 3.63 7.41 8.08
CA PRO A 43 4.17 8.37 9.03
C PRO A 43 3.13 8.81 10.07
N VAL A 44 1.85 8.86 9.73
CA VAL A 44 0.77 9.15 10.70
C VAL A 44 0.69 8.05 11.77
N ALA A 45 0.73 6.78 11.38
CA ALA A 45 0.74 5.65 12.29
C ALA A 45 1.98 5.65 13.19
N VAL A 46 3.16 5.91 12.62
CA VAL A 46 4.43 6.06 13.38
C VAL A 46 4.33 7.20 14.38
N TRP A 47 3.78 8.35 13.98
CA TRP A 47 3.59 9.49 14.87
C TRP A 47 2.60 9.19 15.99
N LEU A 48 1.49 8.51 15.69
CA LEU A 48 0.51 8.09 16.70
C LEU A 48 1.12 7.10 17.70
N ALA A 49 1.91 6.14 17.22
CA ALA A 49 2.64 5.20 18.07
C ALA A 49 3.61 5.95 19.00
N TRP A 50 4.45 6.83 18.44
CA TRP A 50 5.38 7.66 19.22
C TRP A 50 4.66 8.53 20.27
N ARG A 51 3.53 9.12 19.90
CA ARG A 51 2.72 9.94 20.83
C ARG A 51 2.12 9.09 21.95
N GLY A 52 1.67 7.87 21.64
CA GLY A 52 1.15 6.92 22.62
C GLY A 52 2.23 6.49 23.62
N ASP A 53 3.41 6.13 23.14
CA ASP A 53 4.54 5.73 23.97
C ASP A 53 5.00 6.87 24.88
N ARG A 54 5.05 8.11 24.37
CA ARG A 54 5.37 9.29 25.20
C ARG A 54 4.32 9.64 26.24
N ARG A 55 3.07 9.19 26.10
CA ARG A 55 2.03 9.35 27.14
C ARG A 55 2.17 8.27 28.21
N ARG A 56 2.62 7.07 27.85
CA ARG A 56 2.86 5.95 28.79
C ARG A 56 4.15 6.09 29.58
N GLY A 57 5.24 6.55 28.97
CA GLY A 57 6.52 6.78 29.66
C GLY A 57 6.58 8.02 30.57
N ARG A 58 5.43 8.66 30.85
CA ARG A 58 5.31 9.80 31.79
C ARG A 58 4.40 9.49 33.00
N ALA A 59 3.90 8.26 33.10
CA ALA A 59 3.23 7.72 34.29
C ALA A 59 4.21 6.82 35.05
#